data_AF-A0A351Y467-F1
#
_entry.id   AF-A0A351Y467-F1
#
_cell.length_a   1.000
_cell.length_b   1.000
_cell.length_c   1.000
_cell.angle_alpha   90.00
_cell.angle_beta   90.00
_cell.angle_gamma   90.00
#
_symmetry.space_group_name_H-M   'P 1'
#
loop_
_entity.id
_entity.type
_entity.pdbx_description
1 polymer ?
#
loop_
_entity_poly.entity_id
_entity_poly.type
_entity_poly.pdbx_seq_one_letter_code
_entity_poly.pdbx_strand_id
1 'polypeptide(L)'
;MSFKNLVKPIMEELIISMEFLRRDLNVGFSGGERRKIEILQLKLLEPKYIFLDEIDSGLDVDAFKSVVKMMAKLNHENNSFIIITHIFDILKHIPVDQVYVLEKGKIIKEGTQELIKKIKKEGFTDIAKT
;
A
#
# COMPACT_ATOMS: atom_id res chain seq x y z
N MET A 1 12.77 -5.71 -26.23
CA MET A 1 11.47 -5.12 -25.82
C MET A 1 11.73 -3.69 -25.36
N SER A 2 10.98 -2.69 -25.84
CA SER A 2 11.19 -1.30 -25.41
C SER A 2 10.66 -1.09 -23.98
N PHE A 3 11.38 -0.35 -23.13
CA PHE A 3 10.93 0.02 -21.78
C PHE A 3 9.53 0.64 -21.78
N LYS A 4 9.19 1.43 -22.81
CA LYS A 4 7.85 2.01 -22.98
C LYS A 4 6.75 0.95 -23.11
N ASN A 5 7.03 -0.16 -23.80
CA ASN A 5 6.06 -1.25 -23.98
C ASN A 5 5.86 -2.06 -22.70
N LEU A 6 6.89 -2.13 -21.85
CA LEU A 6 6.80 -2.76 -20.53
C LEU A 6 5.96 -1.93 -19.56
N VAL A 7 6.21 -0.61 -19.53
CA VAL A 7 5.66 0.28 -18.50
C VAL A 7 4.24 0.75 -18.81
N LYS A 8 3.90 0.94 -20.09
CA LYS A 8 2.59 1.43 -20.54
C LYS A 8 1.39 0.71 -19.89
N PRO A 9 1.28 -0.64 -19.94
CA PRO A 9 0.12 -1.32 -19.35
C PRO A 9 0.02 -1.14 -17.82
N ILE A 10 1.17 -1.03 -17.13
CA ILE A 10 1.21 -0.82 -15.67
C ILE A 10 0.77 0.60 -15.33
N MET A 11 1.20 1.60 -16.11
CA MET A 11 0.76 2.99 -15.95
C MET A 11 -0.73 3.17 -16.22
N GLU A 12 -1.28 2.50 -17.23
CA GLU A 12 -2.71 2.51 -17.53
C GLU A 12 -3.52 1.91 -16.37
N GLU A 13 -3.09 0.77 -15.81
CA GLU A 13 -3.74 0.17 -14.64
C GLU A 13 -3.68 1.09 -13.41
N LEU A 14 -2.55 1.77 -13.21
CA LEU A 14 -2.36 2.73 -12.12
C LEU A 14 -3.00 4.10 -12.37
N ILE A 15 -3.64 4.33 -13.52
CA ILE A 15 -4.22 5.64 -13.88
C ILE A 15 -3.14 6.75 -13.82
N ILE A 16 -1.99 6.47 -14.43
CA ILE A 16 -0.86 7.42 -14.57
C ILE A 16 -0.73 7.80 -16.04
N SER A 17 -0.68 9.10 -16.33
CA SER A 17 -0.44 9.60 -17.69
C SER A 17 0.96 9.23 -18.17
N MET A 18 1.08 8.74 -19.40
CA MET A 18 2.38 8.45 -20.05
C MET A 18 3.30 9.66 -20.17
N GLU A 19 2.76 10.89 -20.05
CA GLU A 19 3.57 12.12 -19.99
C GLU A 19 4.52 12.15 -18.80
N PHE A 20 4.21 11.39 -17.74
CA PHE A 20 5.01 11.32 -16.52
C PHE A 20 6.41 10.76 -16.79
N LEU A 21 6.56 9.91 -17.80
CA LEU A 21 7.88 9.38 -18.22
C LEU A 21 8.80 10.44 -18.83
N ARG A 22 8.27 11.63 -19.15
CA ARG A 22 9.03 12.76 -19.71
C ARG A 22 9.31 13.85 -18.67
N ARG A 23 8.78 13.73 -17.46
CA ARG A 23 8.94 14.70 -16.39
C ARG A 23 10.13 14.34 -15.52
N ASP A 24 10.73 15.35 -14.89
CA ASP A 24 11.71 15.14 -13.83
C ASP A 24 11.04 14.46 -12.63
N LEU A 25 11.75 13.53 -12.01
CA LEU A 25 11.25 12.75 -10.88
C LEU A 25 10.79 13.69 -9.74
N ASN A 26 9.56 13.48 -9.25
CA ASN A 26 8.95 14.21 -8.13
C ASN A 26 8.68 15.72 -8.32
N VAL A 27 8.95 16.29 -9.50
CA VAL A 27 8.67 17.71 -9.81
C VAL A 27 7.21 17.89 -10.23
N GLY A 28 6.42 18.57 -9.38
CA GLY A 28 5.02 18.92 -9.65
C GLY A 28 4.05 17.74 -9.59
N PHE A 29 4.40 16.67 -8.87
CA PHE A 29 3.51 15.54 -8.61
C PHE A 29 2.66 15.83 -7.39
N SER A 30 1.36 15.54 -7.46
CA SER A 30 0.48 15.51 -6.30
C SER A 30 0.88 14.38 -5.34
N GLY A 31 0.36 14.41 -4.11
CA GLY A 31 0.60 13.33 -3.13
C GLY A 31 0.20 11.96 -3.69
N GLY A 32 -1.02 11.84 -4.23
CA GLY A 32 -1.50 10.59 -4.83
C GLY A 32 -0.71 10.16 -6.07
N GLU A 33 -0.19 11.10 -6.86
CA GLU A 33 0.68 10.79 -8.00
C GLU A 33 2.02 10.19 -7.56
N ARG A 34 2.60 10.68 -6.46
CA ARG A 34 3.81 10.09 -5.88
C ARG A 34 3.56 8.66 -5.41
N ARG A 35 2.44 8.41 -4.72
CA ARG A 35 2.05 7.05 -4.28
C ARG A 35 1.88 6.09 -5.46
N LYS A 36 1.21 6.52 -6.53
CA LYS A 36 1.06 5.71 -7.74
C LYS A 36 2.41 5.34 -8.36
N ILE A 37 3.39 6.25 -8.34
CA ILE A 37 4.75 5.97 -8.82
C ILE A 37 5.51 5.01 -7.92
N GLU A 38 5.36 5.10 -6.61
CA GLU A 38 5.94 4.12 -5.67
C GLU A 38 5.43 2.70 -6.01
N ILE A 39 4.11 2.54 -6.24
CA ILE A 39 3.54 1.26 -6.65
C ILE A 39 4.01 0.82 -8.05
N LEU A 40 4.16 1.75 -8.99
CA LEU A 40 4.74 1.45 -10.30
C LEU A 40 6.18 0.89 -10.15
N GLN A 41 7.00 1.51 -9.31
CA GLN A 41 8.36 1.05 -9.04
C GLN A 41 8.36 -0.35 -8.40
N LEU A 42 7.49 -0.58 -7.41
CA LEU A 42 7.33 -1.92 -6.82
C LEU A 42 6.99 -2.97 -7.87
N LYS A 43 6.10 -2.65 -8.81
CA LYS A 43 5.72 -3.58 -9.88
C LYS A 43 6.83 -3.84 -10.89
N LEU A 44 7.70 -2.88 -11.14
CA LEU A 44 8.84 -3.06 -12.05
C LEU A 44 10.01 -3.80 -11.39
N LEU A 45 10.20 -3.63 -10.08
CA LEU A 45 11.33 -4.20 -9.34
C LEU A 45 11.05 -5.59 -8.76
N GLU A 46 9.77 -5.91 -8.52
CA GLU A 46 9.32 -7.18 -7.90
C GLU A 46 10.19 -7.62 -6.69
N PRO A 47 10.36 -6.74 -5.67
CA PRO A 47 11.21 -7.03 -4.53
C PRO A 47 10.63 -8.13 -3.62
N LYS A 48 11.51 -8.86 -2.93
CA LYS A 48 11.13 -9.92 -1.98
C LYS A 48 10.56 -9.38 -0.66
N TYR A 49 11.02 -8.22 -0.21
CA TYR A 49 10.59 -7.61 1.05
C TYR A 49 10.11 -6.19 0.79
N ILE A 50 8.87 -5.91 1.18
CA ILE A 50 8.18 -4.67 0.84
C ILE A 50 7.66 -4.03 2.11
N PHE A 51 8.09 -2.79 2.37
CA PHE A 51 7.63 -1.98 3.49
C PHE A 51 6.86 -0.79 2.92
N LEU A 52 5.60 -0.64 3.33
CA LEU A 52 4.70 0.41 2.86
C LEU A 52 4.20 1.20 4.05
N ASP A 53 4.56 2.48 4.09
CA ASP A 53 4.21 3.38 5.18
C ASP A 53 3.19 4.42 4.70
N GLU A 54 1.99 4.36 5.27
CA GLU A 54 0.87 5.27 5.02
C GLU A 54 0.57 5.51 3.53
N ILE A 55 0.64 4.46 2.73
CA ILE A 55 0.42 4.54 1.27
C ILE A 55 -1.01 4.92 0.87
N ASP A 56 -1.94 4.83 1.82
CA ASP A 56 -3.33 5.28 1.72
C ASP A 56 -3.47 6.82 1.77
N SER A 57 -2.45 7.55 2.24
CA SER A 57 -2.49 9.01 2.36
C SER A 57 -2.46 9.73 1.00
N GLY A 58 -3.40 10.66 0.80
CA GLY A 58 -3.41 11.55 -0.36
C GLY A 58 -3.88 10.92 -1.68
N LEU A 59 -4.44 9.71 -1.63
CA LEU A 59 -5.09 9.06 -2.77
C LEU A 59 -6.58 9.41 -2.81
N ASP A 60 -7.09 9.76 -3.99
CA ASP A 60 -8.54 9.78 -4.23
C ASP A 60 -9.10 8.35 -4.27
N VAL A 61 -10.44 8.24 -4.29
CA VAL A 61 -11.14 6.94 -4.22
C VAL A 61 -10.76 6.00 -5.36
N ASP A 62 -10.55 6.52 -6.56
CA ASP A 62 -10.26 5.70 -7.74
C ASP A 62 -8.79 5.27 -7.78
N ALA A 63 -7.88 6.18 -7.43
CA ALA A 63 -6.46 5.91 -7.26
C ALA A 63 -6.22 4.89 -6.14
N PHE A 64 -6.95 5.00 -5.02
CA PHE A 64 -6.90 4.03 -3.92
C PHE A 64 -7.28 2.61 -4.39
N LYS A 65 -8.40 2.47 -5.10
CA LYS A 65 -8.85 1.16 -5.64
C LYS A 65 -7.82 0.57 -6.61
N SER A 66 -7.24 1.41 -7.47
CA SER A 66 -6.23 0.99 -8.43
C SER A 66 -4.94 0.49 -7.73
N VAL A 67 -4.46 1.23 -6.72
CA VAL A 67 -3.29 0.85 -5.91
C VAL A 67 -3.55 -0.47 -5.18
N VAL A 68 -4.69 -0.60 -4.49
CA VAL A 68 -5.08 -1.82 -3.78
C VAL A 68 -5.11 -3.03 -4.71
N LYS A 69 -5.69 -2.89 -5.91
CA LYS A 69 -5.77 -3.96 -6.91
C LYS A 69 -4.38 -4.38 -7.38
N MET A 70 -3.48 -3.43 -7.62
CA MET A 70 -2.10 -3.73 -8.00
C MET A 70 -1.35 -4.43 -6.86
N MET A 71 -1.50 -3.99 -5.62
CA MET A 71 -0.88 -4.63 -4.46
C MET A 71 -1.34 -6.08 -4.28
N ALA A 72 -2.65 -6.33 -4.44
CA ALA A 72 -3.19 -7.69 -4.39
C ALA A 72 -2.57 -8.61 -5.46
N LYS A 73 -2.27 -8.08 -6.66
CA LYS A 73 -1.56 -8.82 -7.72
C LYS A 73 -0.07 -9.01 -7.46
N LEU A 74 0.54 -8.10 -6.69
CA LEU A 74 1.95 -8.19 -6.32
C LEU A 74 2.18 -9.21 -5.21
N ASN A 75 1.19 -9.49 -4.38
CA ASN A 75 1.32 -10.46 -3.30
C ASN A 75 1.44 -11.89 -3.85
N HIS A 76 2.54 -12.57 -3.56
CA HIS A 76 2.75 -13.97 -3.94
C HIS A 76 3.65 -14.68 -2.92
N GLU A 77 3.71 -16.02 -2.98
CA GLU A 77 4.39 -16.88 -2.01
C GLU A 77 5.90 -16.62 -1.78
N ASN A 78 6.54 -15.83 -2.65
CA ASN A 78 7.98 -15.55 -2.63
C ASN A 78 8.32 -14.12 -2.20
N ASN A 79 7.33 -13.35 -1.75
CA ASN A 79 7.54 -12.02 -1.19
C ASN A 79 6.82 -11.84 0.15
N SER A 80 7.11 -10.74 0.83
CA SER A 80 6.51 -10.39 2.11
C SER A 80 6.23 -8.90 2.18
N PHE A 81 5.03 -8.56 2.62
CA PHE A 81 4.58 -7.18 2.80
C PHE A 81 4.48 -6.85 4.28
N ILE A 82 5.03 -5.68 4.64
CA ILE A 82 4.80 -5.01 5.92
C ILE A 82 4.10 -3.70 5.59
N ILE A 83 2.83 -3.60 5.96
CA ILE A 83 2.00 -2.42 5.73
C ILE A 83 1.82 -1.72 7.06
N ILE A 84 2.31 -0.49 7.14
CA ILE A 84 2.16 0.43 8.26
C ILE A 84 1.06 1.40 7.87
N THR A 85 -0.05 1.39 8.60
CA THR A 85 -1.19 2.27 8.29
C THR A 85 -2.01 2.55 9.54
N HIS A 86 -2.63 3.72 9.57
CA HIS A 86 -3.67 4.09 10.53
C HIS A 86 -5.09 3.97 9.92
N ILE A 87 -5.21 3.67 8.62
CA ILE A 87 -6.49 3.50 7.90
C ILE A 87 -6.68 2.03 7.49
N PHE A 88 -7.63 1.37 8.15
CA PHE A 88 -7.86 -0.06 7.96
C PHE A 88 -8.65 -0.45 6.71
N ASP A 89 -9.01 0.49 5.82
CA ASP A 89 -9.81 0.16 4.64
C ASP A 89 -8.98 -0.54 3.56
N ILE A 90 -7.68 -0.24 3.48
CA ILE A 90 -6.77 -0.95 2.58
C ILE A 90 -6.68 -2.45 2.93
N LEU A 91 -6.73 -2.76 4.23
CA LEU A 91 -6.63 -4.11 4.79
C LEU A 91 -7.91 -4.93 4.58
N LYS A 92 -9.01 -4.35 4.07
CA LYS A 92 -10.20 -5.12 3.67
C LYS A 92 -9.99 -5.88 2.37
N HIS A 93 -9.08 -5.40 1.53
CA HIS A 93 -8.89 -5.87 0.16
C HIS A 93 -7.61 -6.67 -0.03
N ILE A 94 -6.77 -6.73 1.01
CA ILE A 94 -5.50 -7.42 1.01
C ILE A 94 -5.54 -8.47 2.12
N PRO A 95 -5.23 -9.75 1.82
CA PRO A 95 -5.12 -10.76 2.87
C PRO A 95 -4.00 -10.39 3.83
N VAL A 96 -4.27 -10.51 5.13
CA VAL A 96 -3.30 -10.18 6.19
C VAL A 96 -3.10 -11.41 7.05
N ASP A 97 -1.89 -11.93 7.05
CA ASP A 97 -1.53 -13.10 7.84
C ASP A 97 -1.41 -12.74 9.32
N GLN A 98 -0.78 -11.61 9.62
CA GLN A 98 -0.54 -11.16 10.99
C GLN A 98 -0.65 -9.65 11.16
N VAL A 99 -1.13 -9.24 12.33
CA VAL A 99 -1.37 -7.85 12.73
C VAL A 99 -0.63 -7.58 14.02
N TYR A 100 0.11 -6.47 14.05
CA TYR A 100 0.83 -5.98 15.22
C TYR A 100 0.31 -4.59 15.57
N VAL A 101 0.00 -4.37 16.85
CA VAL A 101 -0.36 -3.04 17.36
C VAL A 101 0.85 -2.48 18.10
N LEU A 102 1.34 -1.33 17.61
CA LEU A 102 2.48 -0.63 18.19
C LEU A 102 2.00 0.51 19.09
N GLU A 103 2.52 0.59 20.31
CA GLU A 103 2.34 1.74 21.20
C GLU A 103 3.67 2.05 21.91
N LYS A 104 4.08 3.32 21.92
CA LYS A 104 5.31 3.80 22.59
C LYS A 104 6.56 2.97 22.21
N GLY A 105 6.67 2.62 20.94
CA GLY A 105 7.80 1.85 20.40
C GLY A 105 7.81 0.36 20.77
N LYS A 106 6.71 -0.19 21.33
CA LYS A 106 6.58 -1.60 21.67
C LYS A 106 5.36 -2.21 21.00
N ILE A 107 5.45 -3.48 20.64
CA ILE A 107 4.29 -4.27 20.25
C ILE A 107 3.50 -4.59 21.52
N ILE A 108 2.27 -4.10 21.59
CA ILE A 108 1.37 -4.32 22.73
C ILE A 108 0.32 -5.39 22.45
N LYS A 109 0.06 -5.68 21.17
CA LYS A 109 -0.89 -6.70 20.75
C LYS A 109 -0.48 -7.34 19.44
N GLU A 110 -0.77 -8.62 19.33
CA GLU A 110 -0.59 -9.41 18.13
C GLU A 110 -1.88 -10.16 17.84
N GLY A 111 -2.17 -10.39 16.56
CA GLY A 111 -3.34 -11.16 16.15
C GLY A 111 -3.43 -11.29 14.65
N THR A 112 -4.62 -11.63 14.17
CA THR A 112 -4.92 -11.78 12.74
C THR A 112 -5.82 -10.62 12.28
N GLN A 113 -6.40 -10.74 11.09
CA GLN A 113 -7.38 -9.78 10.57
C GLN A 113 -8.59 -9.54 11.51
N GLU A 114 -8.87 -10.45 12.44
CA GLU A 114 -9.89 -10.24 13.48
C GLU A 114 -9.54 -9.08 14.42
N LEU A 115 -8.26 -8.90 14.74
CA LEU A 115 -7.79 -7.80 15.57
C LEU A 115 -8.10 -6.44 14.91
N ILE A 116 -7.96 -6.33 13.59
CA ILE A 116 -8.34 -5.13 12.83
C ILE A 116 -9.83 -4.83 12.99
N LYS A 117 -10.70 -5.85 12.89
CA LYS A 117 -12.15 -5.69 13.07
C LYS A 117 -12.49 -5.20 14.48
N LYS A 118 -11.80 -5.74 15.49
CA LYS A 118 -11.94 -5.31 16.88
C LYS A 118 -11.50 -3.86 17.07
N ILE A 119 -10.32 -3.47 16.58
CA ILE A 119 -9.83 -2.08 16.65
C ILE A 119 -10.82 -1.12 15.96
N LYS A 120 -11.37 -1.48 14.80
CA LYS A 120 -12.36 -0.64 14.10
C LYS A 120 -13.65 -0.41 14.92
N LYS A 121 -14.03 -1.36 15.78
CA LYS A 121 -15.26 -1.28 16.59
C LYS A 121 -15.03 -0.59 17.95
N GLU A 122 -13.92 -0.92 18.62
CA GLU A 122 -13.66 -0.54 20.01
C GLU A 122 -12.61 0.58 20.14
N GLY A 123 -11.90 0.91 19.06
CA GLY A 123 -10.78 1.84 19.08
C GLY A 123 -9.50 1.23 19.66
N PHE A 124 -8.40 1.98 19.60
CA PHE A 124 -7.10 1.54 20.13
C PHE A 124 -7.04 1.56 21.66
N THR A 125 -7.76 2.48 22.30
CA THR A 125 -7.69 2.74 23.75
C THR A 125 -8.06 1.53 24.60
N ASP A 126 -9.01 0.72 24.16
CA ASP A 126 -9.46 -0.44 24.93
C ASP A 126 -8.57 -1.67 24.72
N ILE A 127 -7.83 -1.72 23.62
CA ILE A 127 -6.88 -2.80 23.32
C ILE A 127 -5.59 -2.64 24.13
N ALA A 128 -5.15 -1.40 24.39
CA ALA A 128 -3.97 -1.10 25.21
C ALA A 128 -4.13 -1.45 26.70
N LYS A 129 -5.37 -1.67 27.18
CA LYS A 129 -5.66 -1.98 28.59
C LYS A 129 -5.60 -3.48 28.92
N THR A 130 -5.41 -4.36 27.94
CA THR A 130 -5.52 -5.83 28.09
C THR A 130 -4.23 -6.57 27.75
#